data_AF-A0AAV2CAT7-F1
#
_entry.id   AF-A0AAV2CAT7-F1
#
_cell.length_a   1.000
_cell.length_b   1.000
_cell.length_c   1.000
_cell.angle_alpha   90.00
_cell.angle_beta   90.00
_cell.angle_gamma   90.00
#
_symmetry.space_group_name_H-M   'P 1'
#
loop_
_entity.id
_entity.type
_entity.pdbx_description
1 polymer ?
#
loop_
_entity_poly.entity_id
_entity_poly.type
_entity_poly.pdbx_seq_one_letter_code
_entity_poly.pdbx_strand_id
1 'polypeptide(L)' 'MGKQLGPTGEFFRRRDEWRKHPMMIKQFRHATPGLGIALVAFGIYLVGEQIYDRVGTPSSHHGSSSH' A
#
# COMPACT_ATOMS: atom_id res chain seq x y z
N MET A 1 19.22 18.80 -15.83
CA MET A 1 18.94 20.23 -16.11
C MET A 1 18.05 20.32 -17.34
N GLY A 2 16.93 21.04 -17.28
CA GLY A 2 16.01 21.18 -18.41
C GLY A 2 16.62 21.97 -19.57
N LYS A 3 16.27 21.61 -20.80
CA LYS A 3 16.65 22.33 -22.02
C LYS A 3 16.22 23.79 -21.90
N GLN A 4 17.13 24.74 -22.19
CA GLN A 4 16.78 26.17 -22.16
C GLN A 4 15.62 26.42 -23.13
N LEU A 5 14.51 26.92 -22.60
CA LEU A 5 13.32 27.21 -23.37
C LEU A 5 13.52 28.56 -24.07
N GLY A 6 13.28 28.61 -25.38
CA GLY A 6 13.21 29.88 -26.12
C GLY A 6 12.05 30.76 -25.65
N PRO A 7 11.88 31.98 -26.19
CA PRO A 7 10.88 32.96 -25.73
C PRO A 7 9.46 32.39 -25.67
N THR A 8 9.07 31.63 -26.69
CA THR A 8 7.76 30.95 -26.77
C THR A 8 7.64 29.81 -25.76
N GLY A 9 8.72 29.07 -25.50
CA GLY A 9 8.73 27.99 -24.51
C GLY A 9 8.56 28.51 -23.09
N GLU A 10 9.15 29.66 -22.76
CA GLU A 10 8.98 30.34 -21.47
C GLU A 10 7.56 30.91 -21.28
N PHE A 11 6.94 31.39 -22.36
CA PHE A 11 5.54 31.84 -22.33
C PHE A 11 4.58 30.69 -21.96
N PHE A 12 4.72 29.53 -22.62
CA PHE A 12 3.89 28.37 -22.29
C PHE A 12 4.25 27.78 -20.93
N ARG A 13 5.53 27.78 -20.52
CA ARG A 13 5.93 27.32 -19.18
C ARG A 13 5.22 28.11 -18.08
N ARG A 14 5.26 29.45 -18.13
CA ARG A 14 4.59 30.32 -17.15
C ARG A 14 3.08 30.09 -17.12
N ARG A 15 2.47 29.83 -18.28
CA ARG A 15 1.05 29.46 -18.37
C ARG A 15 0.74 28.04 -17.91
N ASP A 16 1.67 27.10 -18.02
CA ASP A 16 1.46 25.71 -17.59
C ASP A 16 1.75 25.49 -16.10
N GLU A 17 2.42 26.44 -15.46
CA GLU A 17 2.80 26.35 -14.04
C GLU A 17 1.62 26.17 -13.09
N TRP A 18 0.43 26.70 -13.41
CA TRP A 18 -0.75 26.47 -12.58
C TRP A 18 -1.15 24.98 -12.55
N ARG A 19 -0.92 24.21 -13.63
CA ARG A 19 -1.22 22.76 -13.65
C ARG A 19 -0.30 21.95 -12.77
N LYS A 20 0.84 22.55 -12.38
CA LYS A 20 1.76 21.96 -11.41
C LYS A 20 1.28 22.15 -9.96
N HIS A 21 0.02 22.52 -9.76
CA HIS A 21 -0.56 22.68 -8.44
C HIS A 21 -0.41 21.37 -7.64
N PRO A 22 0.01 21.43 -6.35
CA PRO A 22 0.26 20.26 -5.53
C PRO A 22 -0.95 19.34 -5.36
N MET A 23 -2.16 19.85 -5.58
CA MET A 23 -3.40 19.06 -5.60
C MET A 23 -3.47 18.09 -6.80
N MET A 24 -2.98 18.49 -7.98
CA MET A 24 -3.02 17.66 -9.19
C MET A 24 -1.83 16.71 -9.31
N ILE A 25 -0.65 17.09 -8.80
CA ILE A 25 0.57 16.27 -8.93
C ILE A 25 0.58 15.08 -7.95
N LYS A 26 0.02 15.23 -6.75
CA LYS A 26 0.15 14.23 -5.67
C LYS A 26 -0.87 13.07 -5.75
N GLN A 27 -1.33 12.70 -6.94
CA GLN A 27 -2.34 11.65 -7.13
C GLN A 27 -1.89 10.28 -6.61
N PHE A 28 -0.65 9.84 -6.91
CA PHE A 28 -0.18 8.51 -6.49
C PHE A 28 -0.13 8.31 -4.96
N ARG A 29 0.14 9.37 -4.20
CA ARG A 29 0.17 9.29 -2.73
C ARG A 29 -1.22 9.14 -2.10
N HIS A 30 -2.25 9.49 -2.85
CA HIS A 30 -3.65 9.39 -2.43
C HIS A 30 -4.44 8.35 -3.22
N ALA A 31 -3.78 7.58 -4.10
CA ALA A 31 -4.43 6.57 -4.94
C ALA A 31 -4.98 5.39 -4.12
N THR A 32 -4.36 5.08 -2.98
CA THR A 32 -4.76 3.97 -2.10
C THR A 32 -4.97 4.47 -0.66
N PRO A 33 -6.02 5.28 -0.42
CA PRO A 33 -6.31 5.77 0.92
C PRO A 33 -6.59 4.59 1.85
N GLY A 34 -5.93 4.54 3.00
CA GLY A 34 -6.14 3.48 4.00
C GLY A 34 -5.42 2.15 3.74
N LEU A 35 -4.65 2.01 2.65
CA LEU A 35 -3.89 0.77 2.38
C LEU A 35 -2.95 0.39 3.53
N GLY A 36 -2.26 1.37 4.14
CA GLY A 36 -1.40 1.10 5.29
C GLY A 36 -2.17 0.53 6.50
N ILE A 37 -3.37 1.04 6.77
CA ILE A 37 -4.22 0.58 7.86
C ILE A 37 -4.74 -0.83 7.55
N ALA A 38 -5.14 -1.07 6.30
CA ALA A 38 -5.60 -2.38 5.85
C ALA A 38 -4.50 -3.45 5.99
N LEU A 39 -3.25 -3.13 5.64
CA LEU A 39 -2.12 -4.05 5.80
C LEU A 39 -1.85 -4.39 7.27
N VAL A 40 -1.95 -3.42 8.16
CA VAL A 40 -1.79 -3.65 9.62
C VAL A 40 -2.91 -4.53 10.15
N ALA A 41 -4.17 -4.22 9.85
CA ALA A 41 -5.31 -5.01 10.28
C ALA A 41 -5.25 -6.45 9.75
N PHE A 42 -4.89 -6.61 8.47
CA PHE A 42 -4.70 -7.91 7.85
C PHE A 42 -3.55 -8.70 8.49
N GLY A 43 -2.43 -8.05 8.81
CA GLY A 43 -1.32 -8.68 9.53
C GLY A 43 -1.73 -9.18 10.92
N ILE A 44 -2.48 -8.39 11.68
CA ILE A 44 -3.01 -8.80 12.99
C ILE A 44 -3.92 -10.03 12.86
N TYR A 45 -4.80 -10.04 11.86
CA TYR A 45 -5.69 -11.18 11.61
C TYR A 45 -4.90 -12.46 11.36
N LEU A 46 -3.90 -12.44 10.46
CA LEU A 46 -3.09 -13.62 10.14
C LEU A 46 -2.28 -14.12 11.35
N VAL A 47 -1.70 -13.21 12.12
CA VAL A 47 -0.94 -13.59 13.34
C VAL A 47 -1.88 -14.18 14.39
N GLY A 48 -3.07 -13.59 14.55
CA GLY A 48 -4.11 -14.12 15.43
C GLY A 48 -4.56 -15.52 15.03
N GLU A 49 -4.79 -15.75 13.74
CA GLU A 49 -5.16 -17.06 13.19
C GLU A 49 -4.07 -18.11 13.44
N GLN A 50 -2.80 -17.80 13.18
CA GLN A 50 -1.71 -18.75 13.44
C GLN A 50 -1.51 -19.09 14.91
N ILE A 51 -1.73 -18.13 15.83
CA ILE A 51 -1.67 -18.39 17.27
C ILE A 51 -2.88 -19.23 17.70
N TYR A 52 -4.07 -18.89 17.21
CA TYR A 52 -5.30 -19.64 17.49
C TYR A 52 -5.18 -21.08 17.03
N ASP A 53 -4.68 -21.33 15.82
CA ASP A 53 -4.50 -22.68 15.31
C ASP A 53 -3.43 -23.46 16.09
N ARG A 54 -2.33 -22.82 16.48
CA ARG A 54 -1.25 -23.49 17.24
C ARG A 54 -1.57 -23.78 18.70
N VAL A 55 -2.40 -22.96 19.34
CA VAL A 55 -2.75 -23.10 20.76
C VAL A 55 -4.10 -23.81 20.93
N GLY A 56 -5.02 -23.63 19.97
CA GLY A 56 -6.37 -24.16 19.98
C GLY A 56 -6.53 -25.55 19.34
N THR A 57 -5.55 -26.04 18.57
CA THR A 57 -5.52 -27.46 18.18
C THR A 57 -4.81 -28.26 19.28
N PRO A 58 -5.53 -29.05 20.11
CA PRO A 58 -4.86 -30.16 20.78
C PRO A 58 -4.27 -31.03 19.68
N SER A 59 -2.96 -31.26 19.73
CA SER A 59 -2.29 -32.24 18.88
C SER A 59 -3.08 -33.55 18.96
N SER A 60 -3.80 -33.91 17.90
CA SER A 60 -4.47 -35.21 17.77
C SER A 60 -3.42 -36.31 17.61
N HIS A 61 -2.68 -36.57 18.68
CA HIS A 61 -1.94 -37.79 18.89
C HIS A 61 -2.93 -38.86 19.35
N HIS A 62 -3.65 -39.44 18.39
CA HIS A 62 -4.18 -40.79 18.51
C HIS A 62 -3.54 -41.55 17.35
N GLY A 63 -2.42 -42.25 17.55
CA GLY A 63 -2.30 -43.34 18.50
C GLY A 63 -2.92 -44.57 17.86
N SER A 64 -2.07 -45.43 17.32
CA SER A 64 -2.37 -46.76 16.80
C SER A 64 -3.28 -47.59 17.71
N SER A 65 -4.31 -48.23 17.17
CA SER A 65 -4.78 -49.55 17.63
C SER A 65 -5.67 -50.22 16.58
N SER A 66 -5.17 -51.35 16.08
CA SER A 66 -5.86 -52.60 15.68
C SER A 66 -7.28 -52.79 16.27
N HIS A 67 -8.23 -53.47 15.64
CA HIS A 67 -8.20 -54.89 15.26
C HIS A 67 -9.51 -55.27 14.54
#